data_AF-A0A1L8RFS8-F1
#
_entry.id   AF-A0A1L8RFS8-F1
#
_cell.length_a   1.000
_cell.length_b   1.000
_cell.length_c   1.000
_cell.angle_alpha   90.00
_cell.angle_beta   90.00
_cell.angle_gamma   90.00
#
_symmetry.space_group_name_H-M   'P 1'
#
loop_
_entity.id
_entity.type
_entity.pdbx_description
1 polymer ?
#
loop_
_entity_poly.entity_id
_entity_poly.type
_entity_poly.pdbx_seq_one_letter_code
_entity_poly.pdbx_strand_id
1 'polypeptide(L)'
;MIKGFWKIQVSFGVWVLLYIGALYAATGVGMGFKLDDNQLLGYVLCLISVVLLIASCFWRQASQQVLFAGLLTGLSLLLLASIVFNWVSFNEAFWYFILFTFVVPWVVVGYGLGFIVRSKKQLQKDKFKI
;
A
#
# COMPACT_ATOMS: atom_id res chain seq x y z
N MET A 1 13.08 -15.44 -4.18
CA MET A 1 12.52 -14.06 -4.13
C MET A 1 13.34 -13.20 -5.07
N ILE A 2 12.70 -12.52 -6.03
CA ILE A 2 13.41 -11.60 -6.95
C ILE A 2 13.98 -10.44 -6.12
N LYS A 3 15.25 -10.10 -6.34
CA LYS A 3 15.91 -8.99 -5.65
C LYS A 3 15.09 -7.71 -5.80
N GLY A 4 14.69 -7.12 -4.68
CA GLY A 4 13.93 -5.86 -4.62
C GLY A 4 12.46 -6.00 -4.27
N PHE A 5 11.86 -7.20 -4.31
CA PHE A 5 10.46 -7.39 -3.93
C PHE A 5 10.19 -7.00 -2.46
N TRP A 6 11.10 -7.37 -1.56
CA TRP A 6 11.03 -7.03 -0.14
C TRP A 6 10.97 -5.51 0.11
N LYS A 7 11.59 -4.70 -0.76
CA LYS A 7 11.56 -3.24 -0.62
C LYS A 7 10.14 -2.71 -0.76
N ILE A 8 9.37 -3.27 -1.70
CA ILE A 8 7.96 -2.93 -1.90
C ILE A 8 7.16 -3.33 -0.67
N GLN A 9 7.34 -4.55 -0.17
CA GLN A 9 6.63 -5.06 1.00
C GLN A 9 6.88 -4.18 2.24
N VAL A 10 8.14 -3.83 2.51
CA VAL A 10 8.50 -2.97 3.64
C VAL A 10 7.94 -1.56 3.46
N SER A 11 8.13 -0.93 2.29
CA SER A 11 7.62 0.43 2.06
C SER A 11 6.10 0.49 2.14
N PHE A 12 5.41 -0.53 1.61
CA PHE A 12 3.96 -0.62 1.65
C PHE A 12 3.45 -0.92 3.06
N GLY A 13 4.13 -1.77 3.82
CA GLY A 13 3.82 -2.02 5.23
C GLY A 13 3.93 -0.75 6.07
N VAL A 14 5.02 0.01 5.91
CA VAL A 14 5.17 1.34 6.54
C VAL A 14 4.05 2.27 6.12
N TRP A 15 3.69 2.28 4.83
CA TRP A 15 2.61 3.11 4.32
C TRP A 15 1.27 2.80 5.01
N VAL A 16 0.89 1.53 5.04
CA VAL A 16 -0.37 1.07 5.65
C VAL A 16 -0.41 1.39 7.14
N LEU A 17 0.70 1.22 7.88
CA LEU A 17 0.76 1.56 9.30
C LEU A 17 0.56 3.06 9.54
N LEU A 18 1.18 3.91 8.72
CA LEU A 18 0.98 5.37 8.78
C LEU A 18 -0.47 5.75 8.48
N TYR A 19 -1.09 5.11 7.48
CA TYR A 19 -2.49 5.35 7.13
C TYR A 19 -3.43 4.94 8.27
N ILE A 20 -3.21 3.78 8.89
CA ILE A 20 -3.98 3.32 10.07
C ILE A 20 -3.81 4.30 11.23
N GLY A 21 -2.58 4.76 11.50
CA GLY A 21 -2.31 5.76 12.54
C GLY A 21 -3.05 7.06 12.26
N ALA A 22 -3.08 7.50 11.01
CA ALA A 22 -3.80 8.69 10.58
C ALA A 22 -5.33 8.54 10.73
N LEU A 23 -5.89 7.37 10.38
CA LEU A 23 -7.30 7.04 10.61
C LEU A 23 -7.64 7.06 12.11
N TYR A 24 -6.80 6.41 12.92
CA TYR A 24 -6.99 6.35 14.36
C TYR A 24 -6.94 7.74 15.02
N ALA A 25 -5.99 8.58 14.61
CA ALA A 25 -5.95 9.98 15.05
C ALA A 25 -7.20 10.76 14.60
N ALA A 26 -7.70 10.47 13.39
CA ALA A 26 -8.90 11.09 12.84
C ALA A 26 -10.22 10.64 13.50
N THR A 27 -10.25 9.47 14.16
CA THR A 27 -11.43 9.01 14.92
C THR A 27 -11.64 9.75 16.26
N GLY A 28 -10.67 10.56 16.71
CA GLY A 28 -10.79 11.43 17.88
C GLY A 28 -10.59 10.74 19.23
N VAL A 29 -9.88 11.42 20.14
CA VAL A 29 -9.63 10.94 21.51
C VAL A 29 -10.80 11.39 22.41
N GLY A 30 -11.53 10.43 23.01
CA GLY A 30 -12.46 10.71 24.12
C GLY A 30 -13.97 10.59 23.85
N MET A 31 -14.43 10.21 22.64
CA MET A 31 -15.87 10.10 22.33
C MET A 31 -16.32 8.71 21.82
N GLY A 32 -15.55 7.66 22.09
CA GLY A 32 -15.81 6.31 21.56
C GLY A 32 -15.46 6.18 20.08
N PHE A 33 -15.46 4.95 19.56
CA PHE A 33 -15.12 4.67 18.15
C PHE A 33 -16.24 5.19 17.25
N LYS A 34 -16.13 6.46 16.82
CA LYS A 34 -17.11 7.11 15.96
C LYS A 34 -16.83 6.71 14.51
N LEU A 35 -17.27 5.51 14.13
CA LEU A 35 -17.25 5.03 12.75
C LEU A 35 -18.20 5.87 11.91
N ASP A 36 -17.70 6.95 11.33
CA ASP A 36 -18.34 7.54 10.15
C ASP A 36 -18.18 6.58 8.97
N ASP A 37 -19.19 6.49 8.08
CA ASP A 37 -19.20 5.56 6.95
C ASP A 37 -17.97 5.76 6.04
N ASN A 38 -17.50 7.01 5.94
CA ASN A 38 -16.30 7.37 5.18
C ASN A 38 -15.00 6.86 5.82
N GLN A 39 -14.95 6.75 7.16
CA GLN A 39 -13.79 6.22 7.88
C GLN A 39 -13.77 4.69 7.85
N LEU A 40 -14.94 4.04 7.87
CA LEU A 40 -15.06 2.59 7.72
C LEU A 40 -14.42 2.13 6.40
N LEU A 41 -14.65 2.85 5.30
CA LEU A 41 -14.01 2.56 4.02
C LEU A 41 -12.47 2.54 4.14
N GLY A 42 -11.90 3.51 4.84
CA GLY A 42 -10.46 3.57 5.10
C GLY A 42 -9.93 2.35 5.85
N TYR A 43 -10.63 1.91 6.89
CA TYR A 43 -10.27 0.70 7.64
C TYR A 43 -10.41 -0.57 6.80
N VAL A 44 -11.45 -0.70 5.97
CA VAL A 44 -11.64 -1.85 5.07
C VAL A 44 -10.49 -1.92 4.05
N LEU A 45 -10.10 -0.79 3.45
CA LEU A 45 -8.95 -0.73 2.53
C LEU A 45 -7.64 -1.11 3.22
N CYS A 46 -7.45 -0.69 4.48
CA CYS A 46 -6.30 -1.10 5.28
C CYS A 46 -6.29 -2.60 5.58
N LEU A 47 -7.44 -3.17 5.93
CA LEU A 47 -7.57 -4.62 6.18
C LEU A 47 -7.20 -5.42 4.94
N ILE A 48 -7.75 -5.07 3.77
CA ILE A 48 -7.41 -5.69 2.48
C ILE A 48 -5.91 -5.58 2.20
N SER A 49 -5.32 -4.40 2.47
CA SER A 49 -3.90 -4.14 2.28
C SER A 49 -3.02 -5.01 3.18
N VAL A 50 -3.37 -5.18 4.46
CA VAL A 50 -2.65 -6.05 5.39
C VAL A 50 -2.75 -7.52 4.95
N VAL A 51 -3.94 -7.98 4.58
CA VAL A 51 -4.16 -9.36 4.11
C VAL A 51 -3.32 -9.64 2.87
N LEU A 52 -3.29 -8.72 1.89
CA LEU A 52 -2.48 -8.88 0.69
C LEU A 52 -0.98 -8.77 0.96
N LEU A 53 -0.55 -7.92 1.89
CA LEU A 53 0.84 -7.83 2.30
C LEU A 53 1.30 -9.14 2.95
N ILE A 54 0.52 -9.69 3.89
CA ILE A 54 0.80 -10.98 4.53
C ILE A 54 0.82 -12.09 3.49
N ALA A 55 -0.20 -12.16 2.62
CA ALA A 55 -0.24 -13.12 1.53
C ALA A 55 1.02 -13.01 0.65
N SER A 56 1.48 -11.80 0.32
CA SER A 56 2.67 -11.63 -0.53
C SER A 56 3.95 -12.25 0.05
N CYS A 57 4.03 -12.47 1.38
CA CYS A 57 5.21 -13.04 2.04
C CYS A 57 5.41 -14.55 1.80
N PHE A 58 4.35 -15.33 1.56
CA PHE A 58 4.49 -16.78 1.39
C PHE A 58 4.72 -17.23 -0.06
N TRP A 59 4.56 -16.33 -1.04
CA TRP A 59 4.59 -16.69 -2.46
C TRP A 59 5.98 -16.46 -3.06
N ARG A 60 6.64 -17.55 -3.47
CA ARG A 60 8.04 -17.52 -3.92
C ARG A 60 8.22 -17.44 -5.44
N GLN A 61 7.19 -17.76 -6.22
CA GLN A 61 7.25 -17.80 -7.68
C GLN A 61 7.37 -16.40 -8.30
N ALA A 62 8.20 -16.26 -9.33
CA ALA A 62 8.50 -15.00 -9.99
C ALA A 62 7.25 -14.30 -10.57
N SER A 63 6.38 -15.04 -11.24
CA SER A 63 5.13 -14.53 -11.82
C SER A 63 4.18 -13.98 -10.74
N GLN A 64 4.05 -14.71 -9.63
CA GLN A 64 3.22 -14.31 -8.49
C GLN A 64 3.77 -13.06 -7.80
N GLN A 65 5.09 -12.94 -7.65
CA GLN A 65 5.72 -11.73 -7.10
C GLN A 65 5.45 -10.48 -7.96
N VAL A 66 5.40 -10.62 -9.30
CA VAL A 66 5.02 -9.51 -10.19
C VAL A 66 3.55 -9.13 -10.02
N LEU A 67 2.66 -10.12 -9.87
CA LEU A 67 1.24 -9.87 -9.58
C LEU A 67 1.07 -9.12 -8.25
N PHE A 68 1.68 -9.61 -7.17
CA PHE A 68 1.62 -8.96 -5.86
C PHE A 68 2.24 -7.57 -5.88
N ALA A 69 3.37 -7.37 -6.58
CA ALA A 69 3.94 -6.03 -6.74
C ALA A 69 2.95 -5.06 -7.40
N GLY A 70 2.21 -5.53 -8.42
CA GLY A 70 1.13 -4.75 -9.05
C GLY A 70 -0.01 -4.44 -8.08
N LEU A 71 -0.49 -5.43 -7.34
CA LEU A 71 -1.59 -5.27 -6.37
C LEU A 71 -1.22 -4.29 -5.25
N LEU A 72 -0.04 -4.45 -4.63
CA LEU A 72 0.42 -3.56 -3.55
C LEU A 72 0.62 -2.13 -4.07
N THR A 73 1.13 -1.97 -5.30
CA THR A 73 1.26 -0.66 -5.94
C THR A 73 -0.09 -0.01 -6.20
N GLY A 74 -1.05 -0.78 -6.75
CA GLY A 74 -2.41 -0.31 -7.02
C GLY A 74 -3.13 0.10 -5.74
N LEU A 75 -3.02 -0.70 -4.67
CA LEU A 75 -3.59 -0.34 -3.37
C LEU A 75 -2.93 0.88 -2.75
N SER A 76 -1.63 1.05 -2.93
CA SER A 76 -0.93 2.25 -2.47
C SER A 76 -1.49 3.51 -3.12
N LEU A 77 -1.76 3.46 -4.43
CA LEU A 77 -2.40 4.54 -5.17
C LEU A 77 -3.86 4.73 -4.77
N LEU A 78 -4.60 3.65 -4.51
CA LEU A 78 -6.00 3.71 -4.08
C LEU A 78 -6.15 4.39 -2.71
N LEU A 79 -5.28 4.04 -1.75
CA LEU A 79 -5.23 4.68 -0.44
C LEU A 79 -4.82 6.16 -0.54
N LEU A 80 -3.90 6.50 -1.45
CA LEU A 80 -3.56 7.91 -1.69
C LEU A 80 -4.75 8.65 -2.32
N ALA A 81 -5.42 8.04 -3.31
CA ALA A 81 -6.58 8.61 -3.97
C ALA A 81 -7.73 8.84 -2.98
N SER A 82 -7.96 7.94 -2.03
CA SER A 82 -8.99 8.13 -1.01
C SER A 82 -8.76 9.36 -0.12
N ILE A 83 -7.50 9.75 0.09
CA ILE A 83 -7.15 11.03 0.75
C ILE A 83 -7.40 12.19 -0.22
N VAL A 84 -6.83 12.14 -1.42
CA VAL A 84 -6.85 13.26 -2.40
C VAL A 84 -8.27 13.63 -2.83
N PHE A 85 -9.12 12.63 -3.04
CA PHE A 85 -10.52 12.83 -3.43
C PHE A 85 -11.48 12.90 -2.24
N ASN A 86 -10.96 12.91 -1.01
CA ASN A 86 -11.73 12.98 0.23
C ASN A 86 -12.82 11.90 0.33
N TRP A 87 -12.55 10.69 -0.17
CA TRP A 87 -13.41 9.51 0.03
C TRP A 87 -13.33 8.99 1.46
N VAL A 88 -12.23 9.28 2.13
CA VAL A 88 -12.03 9.03 3.55
C VAL A 88 -11.86 10.38 4.23
N SER A 89 -12.79 10.70 5.13
CA SER A 89 -12.80 11.97 5.84
C SER A 89 -11.80 11.96 7.00
N PHE A 90 -10.91 12.95 7.00
CA PHE A 90 -9.89 13.16 8.00
C PHE A 90 -10.13 14.49 8.73
N ASN A 91 -10.00 14.49 10.05
CA ASN A 91 -10.06 15.71 10.87
C ASN A 91 -8.69 16.40 10.94
N GLU A 92 -8.58 17.44 11.77
CA GLU A 92 -7.33 18.21 11.94
C GLU A 92 -6.14 17.38 12.46
N ALA A 93 -6.36 16.26 13.16
CA ALA A 93 -5.28 15.39 13.62
C ALA A 93 -4.54 14.70 12.45
N PHE A 94 -5.12 14.65 11.26
CA PHE A 94 -4.43 14.17 10.06
C PHE A 94 -3.26 15.04 9.62
N TRP A 95 -3.24 16.33 9.98
CA TRP A 95 -2.15 17.24 9.62
C TRP A 95 -0.78 16.76 10.12
N TYR A 96 -0.73 16.04 11.25
CA TYR A 96 0.51 15.45 11.77
C TYR A 96 1.10 14.36 10.86
N PHE A 97 0.26 13.75 10.01
CA PHE A 97 0.63 12.64 9.14
C PHE A 97 0.81 13.09 7.68
N ILE A 98 0.40 14.31 7.31
CA ILE A 98 0.25 14.75 5.91
C ILE A 98 1.51 14.56 5.06
N LEU A 99 2.70 14.89 5.60
CA LEU A 99 3.95 14.74 4.86
C LEU A 99 4.21 13.28 4.53
N PHE A 100 4.05 12.40 5.53
CA PHE A 100 4.29 10.98 5.36
C PHE A 100 3.21 10.31 4.50
N THR A 101 1.96 10.77 4.61
CA THR A 101 0.84 10.23 3.85
C THR A 101 0.84 10.58 2.39
N PHE A 102 1.51 11.66 2.00
CA PHE A 102 1.70 12.00 0.60
C PHE A 102 3.02 11.46 0.03
N VAL A 103 4.11 11.39 0.80
CA VAL A 103 5.44 11.02 0.27
C VAL A 103 5.65 9.51 0.17
N VAL A 104 5.30 8.75 1.23
CA VAL A 104 5.56 7.30 1.28
C VAL A 104 4.87 6.52 0.15
N PRO A 105 3.62 6.82 -0.26
CA PRO A 105 2.98 6.13 -1.40
C PRO A 105 3.80 6.20 -2.68
N TRP A 106 4.42 7.36 -2.97
CA TRP A 106 5.24 7.52 -4.17
C TRP A 106 6.51 6.65 -4.14
N VAL A 107 7.07 6.42 -2.95
CA VAL A 107 8.18 5.47 -2.76
C VAL A 107 7.74 4.05 -3.10
N VAL A 108 6.55 3.63 -2.65
CA VAL A 108 5.97 2.32 -2.99
C VAL A 108 5.79 2.20 -4.49
N VAL A 109 5.21 3.22 -5.13
CA VAL A 109 4.98 3.25 -6.58
C VAL A 109 6.29 3.16 -7.36
N GLY A 110 7.31 3.93 -6.97
CA GLY A 110 8.62 3.89 -7.59
C GLY A 110 9.26 2.50 -7.53
N TYR A 111 9.25 1.86 -6.35
CA TYR A 111 9.75 0.49 -6.21
C TYR A 111 8.92 -0.53 -6.95
N GLY A 112 7.59 -0.41 -6.90
CA GLY A 112 6.63 -1.29 -7.56
C GLY A 112 6.80 -1.30 -9.08
N LEU A 113 6.75 -0.12 -9.70
CA LEU A 113 6.93 0.03 -11.15
C LEU A 113 8.32 -0.44 -11.59
N GLY A 114 9.38 -0.03 -10.89
CA GLY A 114 10.75 -0.44 -11.19
C GLY A 114 10.93 -1.96 -11.14
N PHE A 115 10.34 -2.62 -10.14
CA PHE A 115 10.35 -4.07 -10.01
C PHE A 115 9.58 -4.77 -11.12
N ILE A 116 8.38 -4.29 -11.47
CA ILE A 116 7.54 -4.89 -12.53
C ILE A 116 8.27 -4.82 -13.87
N VAL A 117 8.83 -3.65 -14.22
CA VAL A 117 9.56 -3.47 -15.48
C VAL A 117 10.79 -4.39 -15.55
N ARG A 118 11.58 -4.45 -14.47
CA ARG A 118 12.76 -5.33 -14.41
C ARG A 118 12.38 -6.80 -14.51
N SER A 119 11.33 -7.22 -13.79
CA SER A 119 10.91 -8.61 -13.73
C SER A 119 10.32 -9.10 -15.05
N LYS A 120 9.59 -8.25 -15.78
CA LYS A 120 9.11 -8.56 -17.14
C LYS A 120 10.25 -8.83 -18.11
N LYS A 121 11.30 -7.99 -18.10
CA LYS A 121 12.49 -8.19 -18.94
C LYS A 121 13.18 -9.53 -18.64
N GLN A 122 13.25 -9.90 -17.36
CA GLN A 122 13.89 -11.15 -16.93
C GLN A 122 13.06 -12.38 -17.34
N LEU A 123 11.74 -12.36 -17.11
CA LEU A 123 10.83 -13.44 -17.52
C LEU A 123 10.81 -13.65 -19.05
N GLN A 124 10.94 -12.58 -19.84
CA GLN A 124 11.07 -12.70 -21.30
C GLN A 124 12.39 -13.38 -21.68
N LYS A 125 13.51 -12.97 -21.07
CA LYS A 125 14.83 -13.56 -21.35
C LYS A 125 14.89 -15.05 -21.04
N ASP A 126 14.21 -15.48 -19.98
CA ASP A 126 14.15 -16.91 -19.59
C ASP A 126 13.26 -17.74 -20.54
N LYS A 127 12.25 -17.14 -21.19
CA LYS A 127 11.43 -17.81 -22.21
C LYS A 127 12.15 -18.04 -23.55
N PHE A 128 13.11 -17.19 -23.90
CA PHE A 128 13.88 -17.30 -25.17
C PHE A 128 15.18 -18.12 -25.03
N LYS A 129 15.44 -18.70 -23.85
CA LYS A 129 16.58 -19.59 -23.60
C LYS A 129 16.24 -21.09 -23.79
N ILE A 130 15.10 -21.38 -24.40
CA ILE A 130 14.66 -22.74 -24.75
C ILE A 130 15.02 -23.00 -26.21
#